data_AF-A0A812V5Y5-F1
#
_entry.id   AF-A0A812V5Y5-F1
#
_cell.length_a   1.000
_cell.length_b   1.000
_cell.length_c   1.000
_cell.angle_alpha   90.00
_cell.angle_beta   90.00
_cell.angle_gamma   90.00
#
_symmetry.space_group_name_H-M   'P 1'
#
loop_
_entity.id
_entity.type
_entity.pdbx_description
1 polymer ?
#
loop_
_entity_poly.entity_id
_entity_poly.type
_entity_poly.pdbx_seq_one_letter_code
_entity_poly.pdbx_strand_id
1 'polypeptide(L)'
;MGVTKIPGEEHIVRFLADCLHVSPLPAPWAMHRDGDGRVFYGNSGTGETSWQHPLEEIVRELAGVCRVCITLSRPMRERSIADLREAWEAQAKEEFALWYSVKDSSSGKDYFCNSQTGQTMWEHPAEVLLPGHFLKLRAADRLVDDDYLQDLATMGSTLNAGSGQTWNSMKRTLESGISTRASNDVKEDAHQAMKEELASTATELKVAREDAAKVRAQFEALKERFEEAQRNAENEES
;
A
#
# COMPACT_ATOMS: atom_id res chain seq x y z
N MET A 1 11.69 19.01 3.51
CA MET A 1 10.69 19.47 4.50
C MET A 1 9.28 19.09 4.03
N GLY A 2 9.07 17.83 3.66
CA GLY A 2 7.75 17.25 3.39
C GLY A 2 7.42 16.26 4.51
N VAL A 3 6.16 16.19 4.90
CA VAL A 3 5.58 15.32 5.95
C VAL A 3 5.94 15.59 7.43
N THR A 4 7.01 16.32 7.77
CA THR A 4 7.57 16.21 9.15
C THR A 4 6.99 17.09 10.27
N LYS A 5 5.97 17.94 10.10
CA LYS A 5 5.44 18.72 11.25
C LYS A 5 3.94 19.01 11.14
N ILE A 6 3.11 18.04 11.45
CA ILE A 6 1.72 18.30 11.85
C ILE A 6 1.67 18.17 13.38
N PRO A 7 1.58 19.28 14.13
CA PRO A 7 1.48 19.24 15.59
C PRO A 7 0.28 18.39 16.01
N GLY A 8 0.48 17.39 16.86
CA GLY A 8 -0.58 16.50 17.36
C GLY A 8 -0.87 15.24 16.52
N GLU A 9 -0.26 15.09 15.35
CA GLU A 9 -0.42 13.89 14.48
C GLU A 9 0.83 12.99 14.45
N GLU A 10 1.58 12.92 15.56
CA GLU A 10 2.83 12.14 15.64
C GLU A 10 2.62 10.65 15.34
N HIS A 11 1.48 10.10 15.74
CA HIS A 11 1.07 8.74 15.44
C HIS A 11 0.90 8.50 13.92
N ILE A 12 0.34 9.46 13.18
CA ILE A 12 0.22 9.38 11.72
C ILE A 12 1.59 9.51 11.07
N VAL A 13 2.44 10.43 11.53
CA VAL A 13 3.81 10.58 11.03
C VAL A 13 4.60 9.28 11.21
N ARG A 14 4.48 8.64 12.39
CA ARG A 14 5.11 7.34 12.65
C ARG A 14 4.59 6.25 11.72
N PHE A 15 3.27 6.19 11.53
CA PHE A 15 2.66 5.25 10.60
C PHE A 15 3.16 5.41 9.17
N LEU A 16 3.22 6.64 8.67
CA LEU A 16 3.72 6.91 7.32
C LEU A 16 5.21 6.57 7.20
N ALA A 17 6.02 6.86 8.22
CA ALA A 17 7.44 6.49 8.24
C ALA A 17 7.63 4.96 8.20
N ASP A 18 6.86 4.22 9.00
CA ASP A 18 6.93 2.74 9.07
C ASP A 18 6.43 2.06 7.80
N CYS A 19 5.52 2.70 7.05
CA CYS A 19 5.10 2.28 5.72
C CYS A 19 6.18 2.56 4.66
N LEU A 20 6.77 3.76 4.68
CA LEU A 20 7.77 4.20 3.71
C LEU A 20 9.12 3.49 3.86
N HIS A 21 9.53 3.14 5.08
CA HIS A 21 10.84 2.54 5.35
C HIS A 21 11.11 1.26 4.54
N VAL A 22 10.07 0.48 4.25
CA VAL A 22 10.16 -0.79 3.52
C VAL A 22 9.67 -0.66 2.07
N SER A 23 9.19 0.51 1.64
CA SER A 23 8.63 0.70 0.31
C SER A 23 9.72 1.09 -0.67
N PRO A 24 9.84 0.41 -1.82
CA PRO A 24 10.75 0.85 -2.86
C PRO A 24 10.30 2.19 -3.44
N LEU A 25 11.22 2.88 -4.11
CA LEU A 25 10.90 4.06 -4.92
C LEU A 25 10.43 3.62 -6.32
N PRO A 26 9.50 4.37 -6.94
CA PRO A 26 9.13 4.15 -8.34
C PRO A 26 10.31 4.47 -9.26
N ALA A 27 10.65 3.57 -10.17
CA ALA A 27 11.62 3.88 -11.22
C ALA A 27 11.14 5.10 -12.03
N PRO A 28 12.04 5.98 -12.49
CA PRO A 28 13.50 5.95 -12.36
C PRO A 28 14.03 6.77 -11.16
N TRP A 29 13.23 6.94 -10.10
CA TRP A 29 13.62 7.75 -8.93
C TRP A 29 14.56 7.00 -7.98
N ALA A 30 15.55 7.73 -7.46
CA ALA A 30 16.49 7.25 -6.45
C ALA A 30 16.59 8.25 -5.29
N MET A 31 16.87 7.74 -4.09
CA MET A 31 17.13 8.56 -2.90
C MET A 31 18.62 8.95 -2.85
N HIS A 32 18.89 10.22 -2.58
CA HIS A 32 20.23 10.78 -2.42
C HIS A 32 20.31 11.64 -1.16
N ARG A 33 21.53 12.00 -0.76
CA ARG A 33 21.80 12.94 0.33
C ARG A 33 22.68 14.08 -0.18
N ASP A 34 22.35 15.31 0.20
CA ASP A 34 23.18 16.48 -0.08
C ASP A 34 24.39 16.54 0.88
N GLY A 35 25.25 17.55 0.71
CA GLY A 35 26.40 17.76 1.58
C GLY A 35 26.06 18.06 3.05
N ASP A 36 24.81 18.45 3.34
CA ASP A 36 24.28 18.68 4.68
C ASP A 36 23.58 17.43 5.25
N GLY A 37 23.60 16.30 4.53
CA GLY A 37 22.95 15.05 4.91
C GLY A 37 21.44 15.03 4.71
N ARG A 38 20.86 16.06 4.08
CA ARG A 38 19.42 16.16 3.78
C ARG A 38 19.08 15.25 2.61
N VAL A 39 17.97 14.52 2.76
CA VAL A 39 17.48 13.61 1.72
C VAL A 39 16.80 14.40 0.60
N PHE A 40 17.16 14.06 -0.64
CA PHE A 40 16.48 14.47 -1.86
C PHE A 40 16.31 13.28 -2.81
N TYR A 41 15.48 13.41 -3.83
CA TYR A 41 15.16 12.36 -4.78
C TYR A 41 15.57 12.80 -6.18
N GLY A 42 16.27 11.95 -6.92
CA GLY A 42 16.72 12.20 -8.28
C GLY A 42 16.02 11.26 -9.25
N ASN A 43 15.51 11.80 -10.36
CA ASN A 43 14.99 11.04 -11.48
C ASN A 43 16.14 10.79 -12.47
N SER A 44 16.59 9.54 -12.56
CA SER A 44 17.72 9.18 -13.43
C SER A 44 17.42 9.24 -14.93
N GLY A 45 16.15 9.17 -15.32
CA GLY A 45 15.73 9.26 -16.73
C GLY A 45 15.69 10.70 -17.26
N THR A 46 15.22 11.65 -16.44
CA THR A 46 15.07 13.06 -16.86
C THR A 46 16.16 13.98 -16.32
N GLY A 47 16.91 13.55 -15.30
CA GLY A 47 17.84 14.38 -14.55
C GLY A 47 17.17 15.33 -13.55
N GLU A 48 15.86 15.21 -13.34
CA GLU A 48 15.13 16.05 -12.38
C GLU A 48 15.50 15.69 -10.94
N THR A 49 15.52 16.69 -10.05
CA THR A 49 15.69 16.50 -8.60
C THR A 49 14.54 17.12 -7.83
N SER A 50 14.08 16.44 -6.79
CA SER A 50 12.98 16.89 -5.93
C SER A 50 13.31 16.69 -4.46
N TRP A 51 12.84 17.62 -3.62
CA TRP A 51 12.87 17.48 -2.16
C TRP A 51 11.62 16.78 -1.60
N GLN A 52 10.67 16.44 -2.48
CA GLN A 52 9.44 15.73 -2.15
C GLN A 52 9.57 14.25 -2.52
N HIS A 53 8.98 13.37 -1.71
CA HIS A 53 9.02 11.93 -1.98
C HIS A 53 8.25 11.63 -3.29
N PRO A 54 8.73 10.74 -4.18
CA PRO A 54 8.02 10.42 -5.44
C PRO A 54 6.61 9.87 -5.24
N LEU A 55 6.34 9.30 -4.06
CA LEU A 55 5.03 8.79 -3.63
C LEU A 55 4.26 9.74 -2.70
N GLU A 56 4.61 11.04 -2.64
CA GLU A 56 3.99 12.02 -1.71
C GLU A 56 2.46 12.03 -1.77
N GLU A 57 1.86 11.90 -2.96
CA GLU A 57 0.40 11.86 -3.13
C GLU A 57 -0.23 10.65 -2.42
N ILE A 58 0.38 9.47 -2.55
CA ILE A 58 -0.08 8.25 -1.88
C ILE A 58 0.14 8.37 -0.38
N VAL A 59 1.27 8.93 0.05
CA VAL A 59 1.53 9.20 1.48
C VAL A 59 0.45 10.10 2.08
N ARG A 60 -0.02 11.11 1.34
CA ARG A 60 -1.10 12.00 1.76
C ARG A 60 -2.45 11.29 1.85
N GLU A 61 -2.78 10.46 0.86
CA GLU A 61 -3.96 9.58 0.87
C GLU A 61 -3.96 8.69 2.12
N LEU A 62 -2.83 8.01 2.37
CA LEU A 62 -2.67 7.10 3.51
C LEU A 62 -2.75 7.82 4.86
N ALA A 63 -2.32 9.08 4.94
CA ALA A 63 -2.52 9.88 6.15
C ALA A 63 -4.01 10.04 6.46
N GLY A 64 -4.83 10.29 5.42
CA GLY A 64 -6.29 10.36 5.53
C GLY A 64 -6.92 9.02 5.92
N VAL A 65 -6.49 7.93 5.29
CA VAL A 65 -6.96 6.58 5.63
C VAL A 65 -6.64 6.24 7.09
N CYS A 66 -5.42 6.50 7.54
CA CYS A 66 -5.00 6.28 8.93
C CYS A 66 -5.87 7.08 9.90
N ARG A 67 -6.09 8.39 9.68
CA ARG A 67 -6.96 9.23 10.51
C ARG A 67 -8.35 8.65 10.69
N VAL A 68 -8.93 8.09 9.64
CA VAL A 68 -10.25 7.46 9.72
C VAL A 68 -10.15 6.13 10.47
N CYS A 69 -9.25 5.23 10.04
CA CYS A 69 -9.14 3.87 10.58
C CYS A 69 -8.88 3.82 12.09
N ILE A 70 -8.09 4.73 12.65
CA ILE A 70 -7.81 4.76 14.09
C ILE A 70 -9.03 5.15 14.94
N THR A 71 -10.03 5.80 14.35
CA THR A 71 -11.27 6.20 15.05
C THR A 71 -12.36 5.14 14.97
N LEU A 72 -12.22 4.16 14.07
CA LEU A 72 -13.20 3.12 13.84
C LEU A 72 -13.13 2.03 14.91
N SER A 73 -14.28 1.43 15.22
CA SER A 73 -14.30 0.17 15.96
C SER A 73 -13.60 -0.92 15.13
N ARG A 74 -12.97 -1.88 15.80
CA ARG A 74 -12.28 -3.01 15.14
C ARG A 74 -13.09 -3.66 14.00
N PRO A 75 -14.36 -4.10 14.19
CA PRO A 75 -15.09 -4.77 13.10
C PRO A 75 -15.37 -3.85 11.91
N MET A 76 -15.58 -2.54 12.15
CA MET A 76 -15.74 -1.58 11.07
C MET A 76 -14.41 -1.31 10.36
N ARG A 77 -13.32 -1.18 11.12
CA ARG A 77 -11.97 -0.96 10.61
C ARG A 77 -11.52 -2.09 9.70
N GLU A 78 -11.66 -3.34 10.16
CA GLU A 78 -11.31 -4.54 9.38
C GLU A 78 -12.10 -4.60 8.07
N ARG A 79 -13.41 -4.34 8.10
CA ARG A 79 -14.24 -4.29 6.90
C ARG A 79 -13.80 -3.18 5.95
N SER A 80 -13.64 -1.95 6.44
CA SER A 80 -13.22 -0.82 5.61
C SER A 80 -11.85 -1.05 4.98
N ILE A 81 -10.90 -1.66 5.70
CA ILE A 81 -9.58 -1.96 5.13
C ILE A 81 -9.66 -3.11 4.12
N ALA A 82 -10.51 -4.12 4.35
CA ALA A 82 -10.74 -5.17 3.36
C ALA A 82 -11.29 -4.58 2.04
N ASP A 83 -12.30 -3.71 2.13
CA ASP A 83 -12.90 -3.03 0.98
C ASP A 83 -11.85 -2.14 0.25
N LEU A 84 -11.05 -1.38 1.00
CA LEU A 84 -9.97 -0.54 0.44
C LEU A 84 -8.91 -1.39 -0.26
N ARG A 85 -8.52 -2.51 0.36
CA ARG A 85 -7.52 -3.41 -0.19
C ARG A 85 -8.01 -4.03 -1.50
N GLU A 86 -9.25 -4.49 -1.55
CA GLU A 86 -9.85 -5.01 -2.78
C GLU A 86 -9.85 -3.94 -3.89
N ALA A 87 -10.27 -2.72 -3.56
CA ALA A 87 -10.27 -1.60 -4.51
C ALA A 87 -8.86 -1.26 -5.02
N TRP A 88 -7.86 -1.19 -4.14
CA TRP A 88 -6.48 -0.90 -4.53
C TRP A 88 -5.85 -2.03 -5.34
N GLU A 89 -6.12 -3.30 -5.01
CA GLU A 89 -5.66 -4.44 -5.81
C GLU A 89 -6.31 -4.46 -7.20
N ALA A 90 -7.59 -4.13 -7.30
CA ALA A 90 -8.30 -3.97 -8.58
C ALA A 90 -7.70 -2.82 -9.40
N GLN A 91 -7.50 -1.66 -8.79
CA GLN A 91 -6.86 -0.51 -9.44
C GLN A 91 -5.47 -0.86 -9.98
N ALA A 92 -4.65 -1.55 -9.18
CA ALA A 92 -3.31 -1.97 -9.59
C ALA A 92 -3.34 -2.90 -10.83
N LYS A 93 -4.28 -3.85 -10.85
CA LYS A 93 -4.47 -4.78 -11.98
C LYS A 93 -4.91 -4.05 -13.23
N GLU A 94 -5.89 -3.16 -13.11
CA GLU A 94 -6.40 -2.38 -14.24
C GLU A 94 -5.29 -1.49 -14.82
N GLU A 95 -4.59 -0.75 -13.97
CA GLU A 95 -3.52 0.15 -14.40
C GLU A 95 -2.37 -0.60 -15.07
N PHE A 96 -1.95 -1.75 -14.51
CA PHE A 96 -0.89 -2.56 -15.09
C PHE A 96 -1.30 -3.20 -16.42
N ALA A 97 -2.56 -3.64 -16.56
CA ALA A 97 -3.08 -4.23 -17.78
C ALA A 97 -3.11 -3.27 -18.98
N LEU A 98 -3.05 -1.95 -18.74
CA LEU A 98 -2.97 -0.95 -19.81
C LEU A 98 -1.62 -0.94 -20.52
N TRP A 99 -0.57 -1.51 -19.93
CA TRP A 99 0.79 -1.45 -20.47
C TRP A 99 1.19 -2.73 -21.20
N TYR A 100 1.81 -2.57 -22.37
CA TYR A 100 2.33 -3.67 -23.18
C TYR A 100 3.73 -3.36 -23.71
N SER A 101 4.55 -4.39 -23.89
CA SER A 101 5.93 -4.27 -24.38
C SER A 101 5.98 -4.21 -25.91
N VAL A 102 6.81 -3.32 -26.45
CA VAL A 102 7.10 -3.17 -27.88
C VAL A 102 8.61 -3.21 -28.08
N LYS A 103 9.07 -3.94 -29.10
CA LYS A 103 10.49 -3.97 -29.48
C LYS A 103 10.84 -2.73 -30.28
N ASP A 104 11.83 -1.97 -29.80
CA ASP A 104 12.43 -0.92 -30.58
C ASP A 104 13.29 -1.52 -31.70
N SER A 105 12.93 -1.23 -32.95
CA SER A 105 13.62 -1.71 -34.15
C SER A 105 15.05 -1.21 -34.27
N SER A 106 15.39 -0.09 -33.60
CA SER A 106 16.72 0.53 -33.73
C SER A 106 17.73 -0.01 -32.71
N SER A 107 17.33 -0.18 -31.44
CA SER A 107 18.20 -0.68 -30.38
C SER A 107 18.00 -2.17 -30.06
N GLY A 108 16.89 -2.78 -30.48
CA GLY A 108 16.48 -4.13 -30.11
C GLY A 108 15.98 -4.27 -28.67
N LYS A 109 15.92 -3.17 -27.91
CA LYS A 109 15.41 -3.14 -26.53
C LYS A 109 13.89 -3.04 -26.52
N ASP A 110 13.28 -3.57 -25.46
CA ASP A 110 11.85 -3.41 -25.23
C ASP A 110 11.58 -2.04 -24.60
N TYR A 111 10.53 -1.37 -25.06
CA TYR A 111 9.92 -0.21 -24.41
C TYR A 111 8.44 -0.50 -24.17
N PHE A 112 7.80 0.23 -23.28
CA PHE A 112 6.42 -0.04 -22.87
C PHE A 112 5.50 1.08 -23.30
N CYS A 113 4.34 0.72 -23.81
CA CYS A 113 3.31 1.64 -24.28
C CYS A 113 2.05 1.48 -23.45
N ASN A 114 1.43 2.60 -23.08
CA ASN A 114 0.10 2.63 -22.50
C ASN A 114 -0.94 2.62 -23.61
N SER A 115 -1.81 1.61 -23.62
CA SER A 115 -2.85 1.41 -24.63
C SER A 115 -3.95 2.48 -24.64
N GLN A 116 -4.15 3.19 -23.53
CA GLN A 116 -5.21 4.19 -23.39
C GLN A 116 -4.71 5.62 -23.64
N THR A 117 -3.56 5.97 -23.07
CA THR A 117 -3.02 7.35 -23.15
C THR A 117 -2.03 7.54 -24.29
N GLY A 118 -1.49 6.45 -24.86
CA GLY A 118 -0.42 6.50 -25.84
C GLY A 118 0.94 6.91 -25.26
N GLN A 119 1.07 7.02 -23.93
CA GLN A 119 2.34 7.30 -23.26
C GLN A 119 3.31 6.13 -23.43
N THR A 120 4.61 6.43 -23.39
CA THR A 120 5.67 5.43 -23.51
C THR A 120 6.69 5.60 -22.39
N MET A 121 7.29 4.51 -21.95
CA MET A 121 8.39 4.49 -20.98
C MET A 121 9.41 3.39 -21.34
N TRP A 122 10.64 3.54 -20.88
CA TRP A 122 11.68 2.53 -21.05
C TRP A 122 11.74 1.56 -19.87
N GLU A 123 11.34 2.05 -18.70
CA GLU A 123 11.23 1.31 -17.46
C GLU A 123 10.10 0.28 -17.55
N HIS A 124 10.25 -0.82 -16.84
CA HIS A 124 9.18 -1.81 -16.78
C HIS A 124 7.99 -1.22 -15.97
N PRO A 125 6.72 -1.34 -16.42
CA PRO A 125 5.57 -0.77 -15.73
C PRO A 125 5.45 -1.22 -14.28
N ALA A 126 5.93 -2.44 -13.97
CA ALA A 126 5.95 -2.95 -12.59
C ALA A 126 6.86 -2.11 -11.68
N GLU A 127 8.01 -1.65 -12.17
CA GLU A 127 8.98 -0.87 -11.39
C GLU A 127 8.52 0.57 -11.18
N VAL A 128 7.67 1.08 -12.08
CA VAL A 128 7.11 2.43 -11.98
C VAL A 128 5.84 2.45 -11.13
N LEU A 129 4.95 1.47 -11.31
CA LEU A 129 3.60 1.48 -10.72
C LEU A 129 3.50 0.72 -9.40
N LEU A 130 4.12 -0.46 -9.28
CA LEU A 130 3.95 -1.31 -8.09
C LEU A 130 4.47 -0.70 -6.79
N PRO A 131 5.51 0.15 -6.75
CA PRO A 131 5.95 0.77 -5.50
C PRO A 131 4.84 1.55 -4.78
N GLY A 132 3.99 2.28 -5.52
CA GLY A 132 2.84 2.96 -4.95
C GLY A 132 1.77 2.00 -4.42
N HIS A 133 1.45 0.95 -5.17
CA HIS A 133 0.49 -0.07 -4.76
C HIS A 133 0.98 -0.89 -3.57
N PHE A 134 2.27 -1.21 -3.53
CA PHE A 134 2.90 -1.88 -2.41
C PHE A 134 2.77 -1.06 -1.13
N LEU A 135 3.03 0.25 -1.20
CA LEU A 135 2.86 1.16 -0.06
C LEU A 135 1.42 1.12 0.49
N LYS A 136 0.42 1.10 -0.39
CA LYS A 136 -0.99 0.99 -0.02
C LYS A 136 -1.32 -0.33 0.69
N LEU A 137 -0.83 -1.46 0.17
CA LEU A 137 -1.04 -2.78 0.79
C LEU A 137 -0.36 -2.87 2.17
N ARG A 138 0.84 -2.31 2.32
CA ARG A 138 1.53 -2.27 3.62
C ARG A 138 0.81 -1.41 4.64
N ALA A 139 0.27 -0.28 4.20
CA ALA A 139 -0.61 0.54 5.03
C ALA A 139 -1.84 -0.25 5.48
N ALA A 140 -2.50 -0.98 4.58
CA ALA A 140 -3.63 -1.83 4.93
C ALA A 140 -3.26 -2.89 5.98
N ASP A 141 -2.18 -3.64 5.77
CA ASP A 141 -1.71 -4.67 6.71
C ASP A 141 -1.49 -4.10 8.12
N ARG A 142 -0.82 -2.93 8.21
CA ARG A 142 -0.57 -2.25 9.49
C ARG A 142 -1.83 -1.72 10.16
N LEU A 143 -2.81 -1.24 9.40
CA LEU A 143 -4.05 -0.70 9.96
C LEU A 143 -5.02 -1.80 10.41
N VAL A 144 -4.83 -3.05 9.96
CA VAL A 144 -5.58 -4.21 10.50
C VAL A 144 -4.99 -4.68 11.82
N ASP A 145 -3.66 -4.57 11.98
CA ASP A 145 -2.92 -4.99 13.16
C ASP A 145 -3.29 -4.17 14.42
N ASP A 146 -4.00 -4.81 15.35
CA ASP A 146 -4.42 -4.21 16.62
C ASP A 146 -3.23 -3.86 17.52
N ASP A 147 -2.20 -4.72 17.57
CA ASP A 147 -1.04 -4.53 18.44
C ASP A 147 -0.25 -3.31 17.97
N TYR A 148 -0.03 -3.22 16.66
CA TYR A 148 0.58 -2.05 16.03
C TYR A 148 -0.18 -0.76 16.33
N LEU A 149 -1.51 -0.77 16.21
CA LEU A 149 -2.33 0.42 16.48
C LEU A 149 -2.34 0.81 17.96
N GLN A 150 -2.29 -0.17 18.86
CA GLN A 150 -2.18 0.07 20.30
C GLN A 150 -0.83 0.71 20.67
N ASP A 151 0.27 0.24 20.07
CA ASP A 151 1.59 0.86 20.21
C ASP A 151 1.61 2.29 19.67
N LEU A 152 0.97 2.50 18.51
CA LEU A 152 0.84 3.80 17.88
C LEU A 152 0.09 4.81 18.78
N ALA A 153 -0.98 4.38 19.46
CA ALA A 153 -1.75 5.19 20.38
C ALA A 153 -1.04 5.44 21.72
N THR A 154 -0.23 4.47 22.17
CA THR A 154 0.53 4.58 23.42
C THR A 154 1.61 5.65 23.32
N MET A 155 2.30 5.75 22.17
CA MET A 155 3.27 6.82 21.92
C MET A 155 2.64 8.21 21.93
N GLY A 156 1.47 8.39 21.29
CA GLY A 156 0.74 9.65 21.33
C GLY A 156 0.27 10.04 22.74
N SER A 157 0.01 9.06 23.60
CA SER A 157 -0.38 9.27 25.00
C SER A 157 0.81 9.64 25.89
N THR A 158 2.00 9.07 25.65
CA THR A 158 3.22 9.45 26.37
C THR A 158 3.69 10.87 26.04
N LEU A 159 3.39 11.35 24.82
CA LEU A 159 3.68 12.72 24.40
C LEU A 159 2.57 13.71 24.82
N ASN A 160 1.35 13.21 25.06
CA ASN A 160 0.18 13.98 25.51
C ASN A 160 -0.21 13.76 26.99
N ALA A 161 0.74 13.35 27.84
CA ALA A 161 0.55 13.20 29.30
C ALA A 161 0.28 14.53 30.06
N GLY A 162 -0.20 15.56 29.34
CA GLY A 162 -0.79 16.79 29.86
C GLY A 162 -2.33 16.82 29.90
N SER A 163 -3.09 15.92 29.25
CA SER A 163 -4.56 15.99 29.32
C SER A 163 -5.37 14.72 28.96
N GLY A 164 -5.84 13.99 29.99
CA GLY A 164 -7.27 13.77 30.24
C GLY A 164 -8.09 12.65 29.55
N GLN A 165 -8.15 11.49 30.19
CA GLN A 165 -9.26 10.51 30.30
C GLN A 165 -10.60 10.80 29.55
N THR A 166 -10.93 10.10 28.47
CA THR A 166 -12.31 10.06 27.91
C THR A 166 -12.68 8.76 27.15
N TRP A 167 -11.77 8.17 26.38
CA TRP A 167 -12.10 7.08 25.43
C TRP A 167 -12.67 5.79 26.05
N ASN A 168 -12.14 5.35 27.19
CA ASN A 168 -12.50 4.06 27.81
C ASN A 168 -13.90 4.05 28.45
N SER A 169 -14.54 5.20 28.60
CA SER A 169 -15.90 5.29 29.14
C SER A 169 -16.97 5.15 28.04
N MET A 170 -16.61 5.39 26.78
CA MET A 170 -17.54 5.43 25.65
C MET A 170 -17.77 4.04 25.04
N LYS A 171 -16.75 3.16 25.12
CA LYS A 171 -16.77 1.79 24.58
C LYS A 171 -17.76 0.85 25.30
N ARG A 172 -18.00 1.03 26.60
CA ARG A 172 -18.86 0.14 27.41
C ARG A 172 -20.36 0.25 27.12
N THR A 173 -20.80 1.36 26.53
CA THR A 173 -22.22 1.64 26.29
C THR A 173 -22.74 1.04 24.99
N LEU A 174 -21.85 0.74 24.03
CA LEU A 174 -22.24 0.25 22.70
C LEU A 174 -22.48 -1.26 22.62
N GLU A 175 -21.95 -2.04 23.56
CA GLU A 175 -21.94 -3.51 23.49
C GLU A 175 -23.22 -4.18 24.03
N SER A 176 -24.23 -3.42 24.47
CA SER A 176 -25.43 -3.97 25.12
C SER A 176 -26.71 -3.97 24.27
N GLY A 177 -26.63 -3.87 22.94
CA GLY A 177 -27.81 -3.69 22.09
C GLY A 177 -27.89 -4.58 20.84
N ILE A 178 -28.89 -5.47 20.86
CA ILE A 178 -29.73 -5.96 19.73
C ILE A 178 -29.53 -7.44 19.33
N SER A 179 -30.67 -8.15 19.38
CA SER A 179 -30.90 -9.56 19.06
C SER A 179 -32.09 -9.70 18.08
N THR A 180 -32.12 -10.84 17.38
CA THR A 180 -33.21 -11.48 16.59
C THR A 180 -33.50 -10.97 15.17
N ARG A 181 -34.07 -11.73 14.21
CA ARG A 181 -34.10 -13.14 13.77
C ARG A 181 -35.13 -13.20 12.61
N ALA A 182 -34.80 -13.68 11.42
CA ALA A 182 -35.70 -14.18 10.35
C ALA A 182 -34.86 -14.53 9.10
N SER A 183 -35.15 -15.46 8.18
CA SER A 183 -36.02 -16.63 8.04
C SER A 183 -35.35 -17.51 6.95
N ASN A 184 -35.55 -18.83 6.93
CA ASN A 184 -34.65 -19.79 6.24
C ASN A 184 -35.05 -20.23 4.83
N ASP A 185 -36.24 -19.92 4.32
CA ASP A 185 -36.76 -20.60 3.12
C ASP A 185 -36.52 -19.87 1.78
N VAL A 186 -35.86 -18.70 1.78
CA VAL A 186 -35.35 -18.03 0.56
C VAL A 186 -33.92 -18.49 0.23
N LYS A 187 -33.29 -19.24 1.15
CA LYS A 187 -31.84 -19.50 1.13
C LYS A 187 -31.44 -20.59 0.14
N GLU A 188 -32.26 -21.61 -0.11
CA GLU A 188 -31.81 -22.79 -0.87
C GLU A 188 -31.73 -22.56 -2.39
N ASP A 189 -32.66 -21.80 -2.98
CA ASP A 189 -32.59 -21.45 -4.42
C ASP A 189 -31.48 -20.44 -4.72
N ALA A 190 -31.27 -19.45 -3.83
CA ALA A 190 -30.15 -18.51 -3.92
C ALA A 190 -28.79 -19.21 -3.73
N HIS A 191 -28.73 -20.23 -2.88
CA HIS A 191 -27.50 -20.94 -2.55
C HIS A 191 -27.05 -21.88 -3.69
N GLN A 192 -27.95 -22.33 -4.56
CA GLN A 192 -27.59 -23.13 -5.73
C GLN A 192 -27.11 -22.25 -6.90
N ALA A 193 -27.75 -21.12 -7.17
CA ALA A 193 -27.28 -20.13 -8.15
C ALA A 193 -25.93 -19.51 -7.73
N MET A 194 -25.76 -19.25 -6.43
CA MET A 194 -24.51 -18.73 -5.86
C MET A 194 -23.37 -19.74 -5.92
N LYS A 195 -23.64 -21.06 -5.90
CA LYS A 195 -22.61 -22.11 -6.07
C LYS A 195 -22.05 -22.16 -7.48
N GLU A 196 -22.88 -21.96 -8.50
CA GLU A 196 -22.46 -21.98 -9.91
C GLU A 196 -21.67 -20.72 -10.28
N GLU A 197 -22.08 -19.54 -9.79
CA GLU A 197 -21.26 -18.34 -9.88
C GLU A 197 -19.99 -18.43 -9.03
N LEU A 198 -20.02 -19.04 -7.84
CA LEU A 198 -18.79 -19.29 -7.04
C LEU A 198 -17.81 -20.20 -7.78
N ALA A 199 -18.28 -21.18 -8.55
CA ALA A 199 -17.42 -22.10 -9.28
C ALA A 199 -16.77 -21.41 -10.50
N SER A 200 -17.52 -20.56 -11.21
CA SER A 200 -16.99 -19.72 -12.30
C SER A 200 -15.97 -18.72 -11.78
N THR A 201 -16.33 -17.95 -10.75
CA THR A 201 -15.45 -16.97 -10.11
C THR A 201 -14.27 -17.63 -9.40
N ALA A 202 -14.39 -18.84 -8.85
CA ALA A 202 -13.26 -19.59 -8.28
C ALA A 202 -12.24 -20.02 -9.34
N THR A 203 -12.68 -20.27 -10.58
CA THR A 203 -11.81 -20.63 -11.70
C THR A 203 -11.05 -19.39 -12.19
N GLU A 204 -11.74 -18.25 -12.31
CA GLU A 204 -11.12 -16.96 -12.63
C GLU A 204 -10.20 -16.46 -11.51
N LEU A 205 -10.56 -16.66 -10.24
CA LEU A 205 -9.72 -16.41 -9.07
C LEU A 205 -8.51 -17.34 -9.04
N LYS A 206 -8.59 -18.57 -9.56
CA LYS A 206 -7.44 -19.47 -9.62
C LYS A 206 -6.41 -18.97 -10.64
N VAL A 207 -6.87 -18.52 -11.82
CA VAL A 207 -6.01 -17.89 -12.84
C VAL A 207 -5.42 -16.58 -12.29
N ALA A 208 -6.24 -15.74 -11.68
CA ALA A 208 -5.77 -14.49 -11.06
C ALA A 208 -4.86 -14.72 -9.84
N ARG A 209 -5.01 -15.85 -9.11
CA ARG A 209 -4.10 -16.27 -8.03
C ARG A 209 -2.79 -16.80 -8.57
N GLU A 210 -2.79 -17.50 -9.70
CA GLU A 210 -1.57 -17.94 -10.38
C GLU A 210 -0.80 -16.75 -10.93
N ASP A 211 -1.46 -15.73 -11.47
CA ASP A 211 -0.82 -14.48 -11.90
C ASP A 211 -0.38 -13.61 -10.72
N ALA A 212 -1.16 -13.54 -9.63
CA ALA A 212 -0.74 -12.89 -8.39
C ALA A 212 0.42 -13.64 -7.71
N ALA A 213 0.51 -14.97 -7.85
CA ALA A 213 1.65 -15.75 -7.39
C ALA A 213 2.90 -15.47 -8.23
N LYS A 214 2.76 -15.24 -9.55
CA LYS A 214 3.87 -14.78 -10.40
C LYS A 214 4.32 -13.37 -10.00
N VAL A 215 3.40 -12.44 -9.76
CA VAL A 215 3.75 -11.09 -9.29
C VAL A 215 4.40 -11.14 -7.91
N ARG A 216 3.92 -11.97 -6.99
CA ARG A 216 4.57 -12.22 -5.69
C ARG A 216 5.96 -12.86 -5.84
N ALA A 217 6.13 -13.81 -6.75
CA ALA A 217 7.43 -14.42 -7.01
C ALA A 217 8.41 -13.44 -7.65
N GLN A 218 7.93 -12.59 -8.56
CA GLN A 218 8.72 -11.48 -9.12
C GLN A 218 9.08 -10.46 -8.03
N PHE A 219 8.17 -10.18 -7.12
CA PHE A 219 8.38 -9.29 -5.98
C PHE A 219 9.43 -9.84 -5.00
N GLU A 220 9.35 -11.11 -4.60
CA GLU A 220 10.36 -11.73 -3.73
C GLU A 220 11.72 -11.84 -4.43
N ALA A 221 11.75 -12.16 -5.73
CA ALA A 221 13.01 -12.20 -6.49
C ALA A 221 13.67 -10.82 -6.61
N LEU A 222 12.87 -9.75 -6.74
CA LEU A 222 13.39 -8.38 -6.76
C LEU A 222 13.93 -7.98 -5.38
N LYS A 223 13.24 -8.38 -4.32
CA LYS A 223 13.67 -8.15 -2.93
C LYS A 223 15.01 -8.85 -2.62
N GLU A 224 15.17 -10.12 -3.00
CA GLU A 224 16.45 -10.84 -2.80
C GLU A 224 17.61 -10.18 -3.55
N ARG A 225 17.40 -9.79 -4.81
CA ARG A 225 18.42 -9.08 -5.61
C ARG A 225 18.83 -7.75 -4.98
N PHE A 226 17.89 -7.05 -4.37
CA PHE A 226 18.14 -5.78 -3.71
C PHE A 226 18.92 -5.97 -2.40
N GLU A 227 18.55 -6.96 -1.58
CA GLU A 227 19.29 -7.30 -0.36
C GLU A 227 20.74 -7.76 -0.65
N GLU A 228 20.96 -8.49 -1.74
CA GLU A 228 22.31 -8.84 -2.21
C GLU A 228 23.12 -7.61 -2.65
N ALA A 229 22.51 -6.69 -3.39
CA ALA A 229 23.17 -5.46 -3.82
C ALA A 229 23.60 -4.60 -2.62
N GLN A 230 22.74 -4.51 -1.60
CA GLN A 230 23.04 -3.77 -0.37
C GLN A 230 24.19 -4.42 0.42
N ARG A 231 24.21 -5.75 0.53
CA ARG A 231 25.28 -6.50 1.22
C ARG A 231 26.63 -6.39 0.50
N ASN A 232 26.62 -6.32 -0.83
CA ASN A 232 27.83 -6.12 -1.61
C ASN A 232 28.39 -4.70 -1.46
N ALA A 233 27.51 -3.69 -1.43
CA ALA A 233 27.91 -2.30 -1.19
C ALA A 233 28.54 -2.10 0.20
N GLU A 234 28.00 -2.76 1.24
CA GLU A 234 28.54 -2.71 2.60
C GLU A 234 29.93 -3.41 2.73
N ASN A 235 30.22 -4.40 1.88
CA ASN A 235 31.50 -5.11 1.85
C ASN A 235 32.58 -4.40 1.01
N GLU A 236 32.20 -3.55 0.05
CA GLU A 236 33.16 -2.76 -0.75
C GLU A 236 33.64 -1.49 -0.03
N GLU A 237 32.97 -1.06 1.05
CA GLU A 237 33.36 0.09 1.88
C GLU A 237 34.20 -0.27 3.13
N SER A 238 34.54 -1.55 3.36
CA SER A 238 35.44 -2.04 4.44
C SER A 238 36.83 -2.42 3.93
#